data_AF-A0A958FK63-F1
#
_entry.id   AF-A0A958FK63-F1
#
_cell.length_a   1.000
_cell.length_b   1.000
_cell.length_c   1.000
_cell.angle_alpha   90.00
_cell.angle_beta   90.00
_cell.angle_gamma   90.00
#
_symmetry.space_group_name_H-M   'P 1'
#
loop_
_entity.id
_entity.type
_entity.pdbx_description
1 polymer ?
#
loop_
_entity_poly.entity_id
_entity_poly.type
_entity_poly.pdbx_seq_one_letter_code
_entity_poly.pdbx_strand_id
1 'polypeptide(L)' 'PNYSADDLVAHELAHQWFGDLLTCRTWDHIWLNEGLTTYFTDLFFEHHYGADEFRMRRVTQNREY' A
#
# COMPACT_ATOMS: atom_id res chain seq x y z
N PRO A 1 10.61 2.56 -21.38
CA PRO A 1 9.81 2.13 -20.21
C PRO A 1 9.55 3.33 -19.30
N ASN A 2 8.29 3.55 -18.93
CA ASN A 2 7.93 4.60 -17.98
C ASN A 2 8.01 3.98 -16.59
N TYR A 3 9.06 4.27 -15.83
CA TYR A 3 9.22 3.77 -14.46
C TYR A 3 8.64 4.82 -13.53
N SER A 4 7.35 4.66 -13.20
CA SER A 4 6.72 5.45 -12.16
C SER A 4 7.23 4.97 -10.78
N ALA A 5 7.52 5.93 -9.89
CA ALA A 5 7.82 5.66 -8.49
C ALA A 5 6.58 5.82 -7.60
N ASP A 6 5.39 5.99 -8.19
CA ASP A 6 4.17 6.35 -7.46
C ASP A 6 3.77 5.28 -6.45
N ASP A 7 4.06 4.00 -6.73
CA ASP A 7 3.84 2.89 -5.79
C ASP A 7 4.70 3.02 -4.54
N LEU A 8 6.02 3.13 -4.72
CA LEU A 8 6.96 3.31 -3.62
C LEU A 8 6.66 4.60 -2.84
N VAL A 9 6.44 5.71 -3.53
CA VAL A 9 6.17 7.00 -2.88
C VAL A 9 4.87 6.95 -2.10
N ALA A 10 3.80 6.37 -2.63
CA ALA A 10 2.53 6.24 -1.92
C ALA A 10 2.65 5.31 -0.69
N HIS A 11 3.42 4.22 -0.80
CA HIS A 11 3.69 3.31 0.32
C HIS A 11 4.46 4.01 1.44
N GLU A 12 5.61 4.60 1.13
CA GLU A 12 6.44 5.28 2.14
C GLU A 12 5.73 6.53 2.71
N LEU A 13 4.87 7.18 1.93
CA LEU A 13 4.03 8.27 2.44
C LEU A 13 2.97 7.76 3.43
N ALA A 14 2.31 6.65 3.13
CA ALA A 14 1.28 6.09 4.01
C ALA A 14 1.88 5.59 5.34
N HIS A 15 3.15 5.21 5.38
CA HIS A 15 3.87 4.91 6.62
C HIS A 15 3.92 6.07 7.61
N GLN A 16 3.81 7.33 7.16
CA GLN A 16 3.72 8.49 8.06
C GLN A 16 2.55 8.37 9.05
N TRP A 17 1.46 7.71 8.65
CA TRP A 17 0.32 7.41 9.54
C TRP A 17 0.40 5.99 10.11
N PHE A 18 0.70 4.99 9.29
CA PHE A 18 0.66 3.57 9.65
C PHE A 18 2.08 2.97 9.65
N GLY A 19 2.76 3.08 10.79
CA GLY A 19 4.18 2.79 10.90
C GLY A 19 4.85 3.76 11.86
N ASP A 20 4.74 5.06 11.55
CA ASP A 20 5.35 6.14 12.31
C ASP A 20 4.43 6.66 13.42
N LEU A 21 3.20 7.09 13.07
CA LEU A 21 2.24 7.64 14.05
C LEU A 21 1.50 6.54 14.83
N LEU A 22 0.85 5.63 14.11
CA LEU A 22 0.23 4.44 14.67
C LEU A 22 1.15 3.25 14.39
N THR A 23 1.75 2.69 15.44
CA THR A 23 2.74 1.62 15.31
C THR A 23 2.44 0.42 16.19
N CYS A 24 2.88 -0.75 15.73
CA CYS A 24 2.73 -2.00 16.45
C CYS A 24 3.58 -2.04 17.73
N ARG A 25 3.04 -2.65 18.78
CA ARG A 25 3.77 -2.83 20.05
C ARG A 25 4.94 -3.82 19.93
N THR A 26 4.77 -4.85 19.11
CA THR A 26 5.78 -5.90 18.87
C THR A 26 5.85 -6.24 17.38
N TRP A 27 6.99 -6.77 16.95
CA TRP A 27 7.25 -7.15 15.56
C TRP A 27 6.36 -8.30 15.06
N ASP A 28 5.81 -9.13 15.96
CA ASP A 28 4.86 -10.17 15.58
C ASP A 28 3.59 -9.61 14.91
N HIS A 29 3.31 -8.33 15.17
CA HIS A 29 2.17 -7.60 14.61
C HIS A 29 2.56 -6.70 13.43
N ILE A 30 3.79 -6.75 12.92
CA ILE A 30 4.28 -5.83 11.87
C ILE A 30 3.41 -5.81 10.61
N TRP A 31 2.70 -6.92 10.34
CA TRP A 31 1.74 -7.02 9.26
C TRP A 31 0.63 -5.94 9.33
N LEU A 32 0.31 -5.42 10.52
CA LEU A 32 -0.65 -4.31 10.66
C LEU A 32 -0.09 -3.01 10.08
N ASN A 33 1.19 -2.70 10.29
CA ASN A 33 1.81 -1.51 9.72
C ASN A 33 1.88 -1.68 8.18
N GLU A 34 2.53 -2.73 7.70
CA GLU A 34 2.73 -2.97 6.26
C GLU A 34 1.42 -3.18 5.50
N GLY A 35 0.45 -3.88 6.12
CA GLY A 35 -0.84 -4.17 5.51
C GLY A 35 -1.74 -2.94 5.40
N LEU A 36 -1.76 -2.07 6.42
CA LEU A 36 -2.47 -0.79 6.33
C LEU A 36 -1.81 0.12 5.30
N THR A 37 -0.48 0.22 5.29
CA THR A 37 0.25 1.00 4.30
C THR A 37 -0.06 0.53 2.88
N THR A 38 0.04 -0.78 2.61
CA THR A 38 -0.30 -1.39 1.31
C THR A 38 -1.74 -1.07 0.90
N TYR A 39 -2.69 -1.15 1.84
CA TYR A 39 -4.09 -0.84 1.55
C TYR A 39 -4.29 0.63 1.15
N PHE A 40 -3.63 1.57 1.83
CA PHE A 40 -3.69 2.99 1.48
C PHE A 40 -2.98 3.29 0.16
N THR A 41 -1.90 2.58 -0.17
CA THR A 41 -1.28 2.61 -1.50
C THR A 41 -2.32 2.24 -2.57
N ASP A 42 -3.05 1.14 -2.39
CA ASP A 42 -4.07 0.73 -3.37
C ASP A 42 -5.22 1.75 -3.49
N LEU A 43 -5.63 2.39 -2.39
CA LEU A 43 -6.62 3.49 -2.43
C LEU A 43 -6.10 4.72 -3.18
N PHE A 44 -4.80 5.03 -3.09
CA PHE A 44 -4.19 6.08 -3.91
C PHE A 44 -4.29 5.73 -5.40
N PHE A 45 -4.00 4.49 -5.79
CA PHE A 45 -4.14 4.07 -7.19
C PHE A 45 -5.59 4.09 -7.66
N GLU A 46 -6.53 3.67 -6.81
CA GLU A 46 -7.96 3.80 -7.09
C GLU A 46 -8.35 5.24 -7.36
N HIS A 47 -7.88 6.17 -6.52
CA HIS A 47 -8.20 7.59 -6.64
C HIS A 47 -7.56 8.24 -7.87
N HIS A 48 -6.29 7.93 -8.15
CA HIS A 48 -5.51 8.60 -9.19
C HIS A 48 -5.71 8.00 -10.59
N TYR A 49 -5.90 6.67 -10.69
CA TYR A 49 -6.02 5.96 -11.96
C TYR A 49 -7.36 5.24 -12.17
N GLY A 50 -8.20 5.15 -11.12
CA GLY A 50 -9.57 4.63 -11.20
C GLY A 50 -9.75 3.21 -10.68
N ALA A 51 -11.01 2.79 -10.60
CA ALA A 51 -11.42 1.52 -9.99
C ALA A 51 -10.92 0.27 -10.75
N ASP A 52 -10.63 0.38 -12.05
CA ASP A 52 -10.03 -0.71 -12.82
C ASP A 52 -8.61 -1.03 -12.34
N GLU A 53 -7.80 -0.01 -12.06
CA GLU A 53 -6.44 -0.19 -11.55
C GLU A 53 -6.45 -0.82 -10.15
N PHE A 54 -7.35 -0.38 -9.27
CA PHE A 54 -7.54 -1.01 -7.96
C PHE A 54 -7.83 -2.52 -8.08
N ARG A 55 -8.75 -2.90 -8.98
CA ARG A 55 -9.09 -4.30 -9.23
C ARG A 55 -7.90 -5.09 -9.76
N MET A 56 -7.14 -4.52 -10.71
CA MET A 56 -5.95 -5.13 -11.28
C MET A 56 -4.89 -5.38 -10.20
N ARG A 57 -4.58 -4.38 -9.38
CA ARG A 57 -3.62 -4.48 -8.27
C ARG A 57 -4.01 -5.56 -7.27
N ARG A 58 -5.29 -5.60 -6.89
CA ARG A 58 -5.83 -6.66 -6.01
C ARG A 58 -5.71 -8.07 -6.59
N VAL A 59 -5.91 -8.23 -7.90
CA VAL A 59 -5.74 -9.54 -8.57
C VAL A 59 -4.27 -9.93 -8.62
N THR A 60 -3.37 -8.99 -8.91
CA THR A 60 -1.92 -9.23 -8.96
C THR A 60 -1.39 -9.63 -7.59
N GLN A 61 -1.69 -8.86 -6.53
CA GLN A 61 -1.29 -9.21 -5.16
C GLN A 61 -1.81 -10.59 -4.74
N ASN A 62 -3.08 -10.90 -5.01
CA ASN A 62 -3.67 -12.22 -4.69
C ASN A 62 -3.02 -13.39 -5.45
N ARG A 63 -2.28 -13.14 -6.54
CA ARG A 63 -1.59 -14.17 -7.32
C ARG A 63 -0.14 -14.38 -6.88
N GLU A 64 0.41 -13.46 -6.11
CA GLU A 64 1.79 -13.54 -5.60
C GLU A 64 1.87 -14.31 -4.26
N TYR A 65 0.74 -14.69 -3.69
CA TYR A 65 0.58 -15.58 -2.52
C TYR A 65 -0.06 -16.93 -2.92
#